data_AF-A0A8T7EXQ2-F1
#
_entry.id   AF-A0A8T7EXQ2-F1
#
_cell.length_a   1.000
_cell.length_b   1.000
_cell.length_c   1.000
_cell.angle_alpha   90.00
_cell.angle_beta   90.00
_cell.angle_gamma   90.00
#
_symmetry.space_group_name_H-M   'P 1'
#
loop_
_entity.id
_entity.type
_entity.pdbx_description
1 polymer ?
#
loop_
_entity_poly.entity_id
_entity_poly.type
_entity_poly.pdbx_seq_one_letter_code
_entity_poly.pdbx_strand_id
1 'polypeptide(L)'
;MTTLRLNGRITEQGQLVVDEFPANLPPQEVEVIVNLPEAIPDQDDPENQPLTDEEIAYYLTQEPKTGAEIAASLTGGWEHKGITDSVEWVKEQRRKRKEKRRW
;
A
#
# COMPACT_ATOMS: atom_id res chain seq x y z
N MET A 1 28.66 22.32 21.29
CA MET A 1 28.53 21.07 20.50
C MET A 1 28.75 21.45 19.06
N THR A 2 29.79 20.91 18.43
CA THR A 2 30.15 21.25 17.05
C THR A 2 30.02 19.97 16.24
N THR A 3 29.09 19.95 15.29
CA THR A 3 28.86 18.80 14.42
C THR A 3 29.58 19.05 13.11
N LEU A 4 30.60 18.23 12.81
CA LEU A 4 31.33 18.29 11.56
C LEU A 4 30.76 17.23 10.61
N ARG A 5 30.36 17.64 9.40
CA ARG A 5 29.91 16.71 8.35
C ARG A 5 31.10 16.39 7.46
N LEU A 6 31.53 15.14 7.48
CA LEU A 6 32.63 14.65 6.66
C LEU A 6 32.10 13.66 5.64
N ASN A 7 32.61 13.74 4.42
CA ASN A 7 32.35 12.74 3.40
C ASN A 7 33.31 11.57 3.62
N GLY A 8 32.75 10.37 3.76
CA GLY A 8 33.52 9.14 3.87
C GLY A 8 32.76 8.01 3.20
N ARG A 9 33.50 6.96 2.85
CA ARG A 9 32.97 5.73 2.25
C ARG A 9 33.31 4.55 3.13
N ILE A 10 32.40 3.58 3.17
CA ILE A 10 32.62 2.29 3.83
C ILE A 10 33.23 1.35 2.79
N THR A 11 34.38 0.75 3.09
CA THR A 11 35.03 -0.22 2.21
C THR A 11 34.37 -1.59 2.31
N GLU A 12 34.67 -2.49 1.37
CA GLU A 12 34.22 -3.89 1.41
C GLU A 12 34.69 -4.64 2.67
N GLN A 13 35.75 -4.17 3.33
CA GLN A 13 36.20 -4.71 4.62
C GLN A 13 35.47 -4.10 5.84
N GLY A 14 34.47 -3.24 5.62
CA GLY A 14 33.73 -2.55 6.67
C GLY A 14 34.51 -1.40 7.32
N GLN A 15 35.54 -0.86 6.68
CA GLN A 15 36.31 0.26 7.21
C GLN A 15 35.74 1.59 6.72
N LEU A 16 35.59 2.56 7.61
CA LEU A 16 35.23 3.92 7.25
C LEU A 16 36.50 4.68 6.81
N VAL A 17 36.57 5.03 5.52
CA VAL A 17 37.62 5.89 4.98
C VAL A 17 37.03 7.27 4.77
N VAL A 18 37.60 8.27 5.42
CA VAL A 18 37.24 9.68 5.27
C VAL A 18 38.19 10.31 4.26
N ASP A 19 37.65 10.91 3.19
CA ASP A 19 38.48 11.44 2.10
C ASP A 19 39.16 12.76 2.49
N GLU A 20 38.49 13.60 3.28
CA GLU A 20 39.02 14.88 3.72
C GLU A 20 38.85 15.05 5.24
N PHE A 21 39.95 14.94 5.98
CA PHE A 21 39.97 15.24 7.41
C PHE A 21 40.65 16.60 7.64
N PRO A 22 40.00 17.56 8.33
CA PRO A 22 40.64 18.84 8.60
C PRO A 22 41.83 18.66 9.57
N ALA A 23 43.02 19.03 9.11
CA ALA A 23 44.29 18.74 9.78
C ALA A 23 44.51 19.45 11.15
N ASN A 24 43.61 20.36 11.55
CA ASN A 24 43.78 21.22 12.73
C ASN A 24 42.88 20.86 13.92
N LEU A 25 42.43 19.60 14.01
CA LEU A 25 41.67 19.15 15.17
C LEU A 25 42.64 18.64 16.26
N PRO A 26 42.49 19.09 17.53
CA PRO A 26 43.27 18.52 18.62
C PRO A 26 42.93 17.04 18.80
N PRO A 27 43.84 16.20 19.32
CA PRO A 27 43.53 14.80 19.62
C PRO A 27 42.37 14.71 20.62
N GLN A 28 41.24 14.19 20.17
CA GLN A 28 40.03 14.04 20.97
C GLN A 28 39.22 12.83 20.51
N GLU A 29 38.47 12.22 21.42
CA GLU A 29 37.49 11.20 21.09
C GLU A 29 36.26 11.87 20.45
N VAL A 30 35.75 11.29 19.36
CA VAL A 30 34.60 11.82 18.61
C VAL A 30 33.60 10.72 18.31
N GLU A 31 32.32 11.06 18.40
CA GLU A 31 31.22 10.20 17.99
C GLU A 31 30.94 10.37 16.50
N VAL A 32 30.86 9.25 15.77
CA VAL A 32 30.58 9.25 14.33
C VAL A 32 29.15 8.75 14.09
N ILE A 33 28.30 9.60 13.51
CA ILE A 33 26.94 9.23 13.12
C ILE A 33 26.94 8.87 11.63
N VAL A 34 26.75 7.59 11.33
CA VAL A 34 26.64 7.08 9.95
C VAL A 34 25.16 6.93 9.61
N ASN A 35 24.68 7.70 8.64
CA ASN A 35 23.34 7.53 8.08
C ASN A 35 23.42 6.57 6.90
N LEU A 36 23.05 5.31 7.12
CA LEU A 36 22.87 4.36 6.04
C LEU A 36 21.51 4.64 5.37
N PRO A 37 21.40 4.63 4.03
CA PRO A 37 20.10 4.57 3.41
C PRO A 37 19.38 3.33 3.94
N GLU A 38 18.06 3.44 4.18
CA GLU A 38 17.23 2.28 4.53
C GLU A 38 17.58 1.14 3.58
N ALA A 39 17.82 -0.04 4.15
CA ALA A 39 18.24 -1.22 3.42
C ALA A 39 17.45 -1.31 2.10
N ILE A 40 18.16 -1.45 0.98
CA ILE A 40 17.54 -1.87 -0.27
C ILE A 40 16.72 -3.10 0.12
N PRO A 41 15.39 -3.10 -0.03
CA PRO A 41 14.56 -4.21 0.42
C PRO A 41 15.18 -5.49 -0.11
N ASP A 42 15.36 -6.47 0.77
CA ASP A 42 15.96 -7.75 0.43
C ASP A 42 15.30 -8.21 -0.88
N GLN A 43 16.09 -8.39 -1.93
CA GLN A 43 15.55 -8.82 -3.24
C GLN A 43 14.84 -10.18 -3.14
N ASP A 44 15.04 -10.88 -2.02
CA ASP A 44 14.45 -12.16 -1.65
C ASP A 44 13.17 -12.05 -0.79
N ASP A 45 12.68 -10.84 -0.47
CA ASP A 45 11.36 -10.67 0.17
C ASP A 45 10.25 -10.79 -0.90
N PRO A 46 9.50 -11.91 -0.90
CA PRO A 46 8.47 -12.15 -1.91
C PRO A 46 7.33 -11.12 -1.87
N GLU A 47 7.15 -10.39 -0.76
CA GLU A 47 6.12 -9.36 -0.64
C GLU A 47 6.57 -7.98 -1.16
N ASN A 48 7.87 -7.79 -1.40
CA ASN A 48 8.46 -6.52 -1.88
C ASN A 48 8.97 -6.58 -3.33
N GLN A 49 8.69 -7.66 -4.07
CA GLN A 49 9.04 -7.73 -5.48
C GLN A 49 8.12 -6.84 -6.32
N PRO A 50 8.66 -6.06 -7.27
CA PRO A 50 7.84 -5.29 -8.20
C PRO A 50 7.00 -6.25 -9.05
N LEU A 51 5.69 -5.96 -9.17
CA LEU A 51 4.79 -6.73 -10.02
C LEU A 51 5.30 -6.77 -11.46
N THR A 52 5.17 -7.93 -12.10
CA THR A 52 5.45 -8.09 -13.52
C THR A 52 4.38 -7.40 -14.37
N ASP A 53 4.74 -7.03 -15.60
CA ASP A 53 3.79 -6.40 -16.55
C ASP A 53 2.56 -7.29 -16.82
N GLU A 54 2.73 -8.62 -16.78
CA GLU A 54 1.65 -9.59 -16.96
C GLU A 54 0.67 -9.59 -15.78
N GLU A 55 1.18 -9.50 -14.55
CA GLU A 55 0.36 -9.42 -13.33
C GLU A 55 -0.42 -8.10 -13.29
N ILE A 56 0.24 -6.99 -13.65
CA ILE A 56 -0.41 -5.69 -13.77
C ILE A 56 -1.54 -5.76 -14.80
N ALA A 57 -1.30 -6.36 -15.97
CA ALA A 57 -2.31 -6.52 -17.00
C ALA A 57 -3.50 -7.38 -16.52
N TYR A 58 -3.24 -8.45 -15.77
CA TYR A 58 -4.28 -9.28 -15.16
C TYR A 58 -5.16 -8.48 -14.20
N TYR A 59 -4.56 -7.72 -13.27
CA TYR A 59 -5.31 -6.89 -12.32
C TYR A 59 -6.07 -5.73 -12.97
N LEU A 60 -5.56 -5.21 -14.10
CA LEU A 60 -6.23 -4.18 -14.88
C LEU A 60 -7.36 -4.73 -15.77
N THR A 61 -7.45 -6.06 -15.92
CA THR A 61 -8.54 -6.68 -16.68
C THR A 61 -9.82 -6.62 -15.85
N GLN A 62 -10.76 -5.77 -16.26
CA GLN A 62 -12.10 -5.76 -15.68
C GLN A 62 -12.95 -6.83 -16.35
N GLU A 63 -13.37 -7.84 -15.58
CA GLU A 63 -14.44 -8.76 -15.98
C GLU A 63 -15.77 -8.23 -15.41
N PRO A 64 -16.52 -7.41 -16.17
CA PRO A 64 -17.79 -6.88 -15.69
C PRO A 64 -18.79 -8.02 -15.53
N LYS A 65 -19.21 -8.26 -14.28
CA LYS A 65 -20.33 -9.15 -14.00
C LYS A 65 -21.63 -8.53 -14.48
N THR A 66 -22.49 -9.35 -15.07
CA THR A 66 -23.87 -9.00 -15.36
C THR A 66 -24.65 -8.74 -14.08
N GLY A 67 -25.74 -7.98 -14.16
CA GLY A 67 -26.62 -7.74 -13.00
C GLY A 67 -27.17 -9.03 -12.39
N ALA A 68 -27.35 -10.08 -13.19
CA ALA A 68 -27.78 -11.40 -12.70
C ALA A 68 -26.69 -12.09 -11.88
N GLU A 69 -25.44 -12.04 -12.34
CA GLU A 69 -24.29 -12.60 -11.62
C GLU A 69 -24.00 -11.83 -10.33
N ILE A 70 -24.16 -10.51 -10.35
CA ILE A 70 -24.05 -9.68 -9.14
C ILE A 70 -25.15 -10.08 -8.14
N ALA A 71 -26.40 -10.20 -8.58
CA ALA A 71 -27.51 -10.59 -7.72
C ALA A 71 -27.32 -12.01 -7.13
N ALA A 72 -26.80 -12.95 -7.91
CA ALA A 72 -26.48 -14.29 -7.44
C ALA A 72 -25.36 -14.31 -6.39
N SER A 73 -24.43 -13.34 -6.44
CA SER A 73 -23.34 -13.20 -5.46
C SER A 73 -23.75 -12.50 -4.15
N LEU A 74 -24.91 -11.83 -4.12
CA LEU A 74 -25.39 -11.03 -2.99
C LEU A 74 -26.52 -11.74 -2.23
N THR A 75 -26.22 -12.90 -1.63
CA THR A 75 -27.19 -13.74 -0.92
C THR A 75 -27.54 -13.30 0.51
N GLY A 76 -27.06 -12.13 0.98
CA GLY A 76 -27.32 -11.64 2.34
C GLY A 76 -26.78 -10.23 2.58
N GLY A 77 -26.74 -9.80 3.84
CA GLY A 77 -26.24 -8.48 4.28
C GLY A 77 -27.31 -7.41 4.47
N TRP A 78 -28.59 -7.80 4.37
CA TRP A 78 -29.76 -6.91 4.49
C TRP A 78 -30.62 -7.23 5.71
N GLU A 79 -30.22 -8.22 6.51
CA GLU A 79 -30.96 -8.76 7.65
C GLU A 79 -31.15 -7.67 8.72
N HIS A 80 -30.10 -6.87 8.95
CA HIS A 80 -30.13 -5.71 9.84
C HIS A 80 -31.13 -4.62 9.40
N LYS A 81 -31.58 -4.64 8.15
CA LYS A 81 -32.61 -3.73 7.62
C LYS A 81 -34.03 -4.29 7.74
N GLY A 82 -34.19 -5.44 8.41
CA GLY A 82 -35.50 -6.09 8.59
C GLY A 82 -36.07 -6.66 7.29
N ILE A 83 -35.23 -6.93 6.29
CA ILE A 83 -35.66 -7.51 5.02
C ILE A 83 -35.58 -9.03 5.12
N THR A 84 -36.74 -9.68 5.29
CA THR A 84 -36.84 -11.15 5.43
C THR A 84 -36.92 -11.85 4.07
N ASP A 85 -37.50 -11.19 3.07
CA ASP A 85 -37.57 -11.66 1.69
C ASP A 85 -37.19 -10.50 0.75
N SER A 86 -36.04 -10.64 0.08
CA SER A 86 -35.49 -9.63 -0.81
C SER A 86 -36.36 -9.41 -2.06
N VAL A 87 -37.00 -10.47 -2.56
CA VAL A 87 -37.87 -10.42 -3.75
C VAL A 87 -39.15 -9.65 -3.42
N GLU A 88 -39.79 -9.97 -2.29
CA GLU A 88 -40.99 -9.25 -1.84
C GLU A 88 -40.69 -7.79 -1.51
N TRP A 89 -39.55 -7.50 -0.89
CA TRP A 89 -39.13 -6.12 -0.65
C TRP A 89 -38.97 -5.32 -1.94
N VAL A 90 -38.32 -5.88 -2.98
CA VAL A 90 -38.19 -5.21 -4.29
C VAL A 90 -39.54 -4.99 -4.96
N LYS A 91 -40.46 -5.97 -4.90
CA LYS A 91 -41.83 -5.81 -5.43
C LYS A 91 -42.56 -4.66 -4.74
N GLU A 92 -42.46 -4.56 -3.43
CA GLU A 92 -43.07 -3.49 -2.64
C GLU A 92 -42.48 -2.11 -2.98
N GLN A 93 -41.16 -2.01 -3.18
CA GLN A 93 -40.54 -0.76 -3.64
C GLN A 93 -41.03 -0.36 -5.03
N ARG A 94 -41.19 -1.31 -5.96
CA ARG A 94 -41.74 -1.04 -7.31
C ARG A 94 -43.19 -0.56 -7.23
N ARG A 95 -44.01 -1.14 -6.35
CA ARG A 95 -45.40 -0.70 -6.10
C ARG A 95 -45.44 0.75 -5.60
N LYS A 96 -44.69 1.06 -4.53
CA LYS A 96 -44.60 2.43 -3.96
C LYS A 96 -44.16 3.47 -4.99
N ARG A 97 -43.22 3.14 -5.87
CA ARG A 97 -42.78 4.03 -6.95
C ARG A 97 -43.88 4.30 -7.98
N LYS A 98 -44.67 3.28 -8.34
CA LYS A 98 -45.80 3.44 -9.27
C LYS A 98 -46.90 4.33 -8.66
N GLU A 99 -47.18 4.18 -7.37
CA GLU A 99 -48.16 5.01 -6.66
C GLU A 99 -47.71 6.47 -6.56
N LYS A 100 -46.45 6.73 -6.21
CA LYS A 100 -45.89 8.10 -6.21
C LYS A 100 -45.87 8.76 -7.58
N ARG A 101 -45.78 8.00 -8.67
CA ARG A 101 -45.81 8.53 -10.04
C ARG A 101 -47.23 8.84 -10.55
N ARG A 102 -48.27 8.32 -9.88
CA ARG A 102 -49.67 8.57 -10.24
C ARG A 102 -50.27 9.78 -9.51
N TRP A 103 -49.53 10.37 -8.58
CA TRP A 103 -49.91 11.55 -7.81
C TRP A 103 -49.20 12.79 -8.35
#